data_AF-A0A2W6AGT6-F1
#
_entry.id   AF-A0A2W6AGT6-F1
#
_cell.length_a   1.000
_cell.length_b   1.000
_cell.length_c   1.000
_cell.angle_alpha   90.00
_cell.angle_beta   90.00
_cell.angle_gamma   90.00
#
_symmetry.space_group_name_H-M   'P 1'
#
loop_
_entity.id
_entity.type
_entity.pdbx_description
1 polymer ?
#
loop_
_entity_poly.entity_id
_entity_poly.type
_entity_poly.pdbx_seq_one_letter_code
_entity_poly.pdbx_strand_id
1 'polypeptide(L)'
;MNKDPDYSAAYVVLKTDSPRGLEGHGLTFTNGRGTEVVVAAVEALKPCLLGRTLQSFTADMAAFWRLITGDSQLRWIGPEKGVIHLATAALVNAVWDLYAKVEGKPVWKLLADMSPEEIVSCIDFRYITDALTPDEALEILRRNEPTRGKREAEMRQTGYPAYTTSAGWLG
;
A
#
# COMPACT_ATOMS: atom_id res chain seq x y z
N MET A 1 -7.54 26.04 -4.97
CA MET A 1 -8.69 25.29 -5.50
C MET A 1 -8.35 24.88 -6.92
N ASN A 2 -8.36 23.57 -7.21
CA ASN A 2 -8.06 23.05 -8.55
C ASN A 2 -9.30 23.26 -9.42
N LYS A 3 -9.24 24.21 -10.36
CA LYS A 3 -10.39 24.59 -11.18
C LYS A 3 -10.73 23.54 -12.24
N ASP A 4 -9.70 22.94 -12.85
CA ASP A 4 -9.85 22.02 -13.98
C ASP A 4 -9.07 20.71 -13.76
N PRO A 5 -9.49 19.84 -12.81
CA PRO A 5 -8.80 18.57 -12.57
C PRO A 5 -9.06 17.58 -13.71
N ASP A 6 -7.99 16.95 -14.22
CA ASP A 6 -8.09 15.83 -15.15
C ASP A 6 -7.65 14.54 -14.43
N TYR A 7 -8.61 13.76 -13.95
CA TYR A 7 -8.33 12.61 -13.08
C TYR A 7 -7.44 11.60 -13.78
N SER A 8 -6.21 11.46 -13.28
CA SER A 8 -5.13 10.73 -13.92
C SER A 8 -4.51 9.73 -12.94
N ALA A 9 -3.90 8.69 -13.49
CA ALA A 9 -3.23 7.66 -12.70
C ALA A 9 -1.85 7.34 -13.27
N ALA A 10 -0.83 7.37 -12.42
CA ALA A 10 0.42 6.68 -12.71
C ALA A 10 0.21 5.21 -12.32
N TYR A 11 -0.10 4.39 -13.32
CA TYR A 11 -0.50 2.99 -13.15
C TYR A 11 0.69 2.04 -13.31
N VAL A 12 0.78 1.04 -12.43
CA VAL A 12 1.87 0.06 -12.36
C VAL A 12 1.30 -1.34 -12.46
N VAL A 13 1.93 -2.17 -13.30
CA VAL A 13 1.69 -3.61 -13.36
C VAL A 13 3.00 -4.34 -13.09
N LEU A 14 3.06 -5.06 -11.98
CA LEU A 14 4.13 -5.99 -11.63
C LEU A 14 3.84 -7.34 -12.27
N LYS A 15 4.54 -7.63 -13.37
CA LYS A 15 4.44 -8.91 -14.06
C LYS A 15 5.27 -9.97 -13.35
N THR A 16 4.74 -11.18 -13.29
CA THR A 16 5.47 -12.34 -12.78
C THR A 16 5.66 -13.38 -13.88
N ASP A 17 6.52 -14.35 -13.62
CA ASP A 17 6.71 -15.56 -14.42
C ASP A 17 5.71 -16.67 -14.06
N SER A 18 4.68 -16.36 -13.25
CA SER A 18 3.69 -17.35 -12.84
C SER A 18 2.93 -17.91 -14.05
N PRO A 19 2.83 -19.25 -14.21
CA PRO A 19 2.06 -19.85 -15.29
C PRO A 19 0.56 -19.56 -15.20
N ARG A 20 0.08 -19.08 -14.03
CA ARG A 20 -1.29 -18.63 -13.81
C ARG A 20 -1.56 -17.20 -14.29
N GLY A 21 -0.55 -16.50 -14.81
CA GLY A 21 -0.67 -15.12 -15.27
C GLY A 21 -0.92 -14.14 -14.11
N LEU A 22 -0.33 -14.39 -12.94
CA LEU A 22 -0.50 -13.51 -11.78
C LEU A 22 0.30 -12.20 -11.97
N GLU A 23 -0.39 -11.09 -11.76
CA GLU A 23 0.18 -9.74 -11.85
C GLU A 23 -0.30 -8.89 -10.66
N GLY A 24 0.57 -8.02 -10.16
CA GLY A 24 0.29 -7.04 -9.13
C GLY A 24 -0.05 -5.68 -9.73
N HIS A 25 -1.14 -5.06 -9.31
CA HIS A 25 -1.63 -3.81 -9.86
C HIS A 25 -1.66 -2.75 -8.78
N GLY A 26 -1.07 -1.60 -9.08
CA GLY A 26 -1.05 -0.46 -8.18
C GLY A 26 -1.13 0.83 -8.96
N LEU A 27 -1.58 1.89 -8.28
CA LEU A 27 -1.62 3.21 -8.85
C LEU A 27 -1.40 4.26 -7.78
N THR A 28 -1.06 5.45 -8.23
CA THR A 28 -1.22 6.66 -7.44
C THR A 28 -1.99 7.69 -8.26
N PHE A 29 -2.82 8.45 -7.57
CA PHE A 29 -3.72 9.42 -8.17
C PHE A 29 -3.01 10.76 -8.38
N THR A 30 -3.30 11.38 -9.52
CA THR A 30 -2.90 12.74 -9.88
C THR A 30 -4.05 13.41 -10.64
N ASN A 31 -3.95 14.71 -10.91
CA ASN A 31 -5.03 15.48 -11.53
C ASN A 31 -4.63 16.10 -12.89
N GLY A 32 -3.81 15.39 -13.68
CA GLY A 32 -3.48 15.75 -15.06
C GLY A 32 -1.97 15.92 -15.28
N ARG A 33 -1.55 17.12 -15.68
CA ARG A 33 -0.13 17.46 -15.88
C ARG A 33 0.72 17.12 -14.65
N GLY A 34 1.88 16.50 -14.86
CA GLY A 34 2.75 16.01 -13.78
C GLY A 34 2.59 14.52 -13.49
N THR A 35 1.56 13.85 -14.04
CA THR A 35 1.44 12.38 -13.98
C THR A 35 2.68 11.72 -14.56
N GLU A 36 3.20 12.24 -15.67
CA GLU A 36 4.41 11.75 -16.34
C GLU A 36 5.66 11.82 -15.46
N VAL A 37 5.73 12.81 -14.55
CA VAL A 37 6.83 12.95 -13.59
C VAL A 37 6.75 11.85 -12.53
N VAL A 38 5.54 11.49 -12.10
CA VAL A 38 5.33 10.36 -11.18
C VAL A 38 5.66 9.03 -11.86
N VAL A 39 5.29 8.85 -13.13
CA VAL A 39 5.68 7.67 -13.93
C VAL A 39 7.21 7.57 -14.04
N ALA A 40 7.91 8.68 -14.28
CA ALA A 40 9.38 8.68 -14.30
C ALA A 40 9.98 8.27 -12.94
N ALA A 41 9.38 8.69 -11.82
CA ALA A 41 9.80 8.26 -10.49
C ALA A 41 9.52 6.77 -10.23
N VAL A 42 8.43 6.20 -10.78
CA VAL A 42 8.19 4.75 -10.75
C VAL A 42 9.31 4.01 -11.48
N GLU A 43 9.72 4.48 -12.67
CA GLU A 43 10.83 3.88 -13.41
C GLU A 43 12.17 3.98 -12.65
N ALA A 44 12.38 5.05 -11.87
CA ALA A 44 13.57 5.18 -11.01
C ALA A 44 13.57 4.17 -9.85
N LEU A 45 12.41 3.83 -9.29
CA LEU A 45 12.26 2.86 -8.19
C LEU A 45 12.15 1.40 -8.66
N LYS A 46 11.81 1.17 -9.93
CA LYS A 46 11.66 -0.15 -10.55
C LYS A 46 12.82 -1.13 -10.28
N PRO A 47 14.11 -0.72 -10.31
CA PRO A 47 15.22 -1.63 -10.02
C PRO A 47 15.14 -2.27 -8.62
N CYS A 48 14.45 -1.65 -7.66
CA CYS A 48 14.27 -2.23 -6.33
C CYS A 48 13.42 -3.51 -6.35
N LEU A 49 12.55 -3.70 -7.34
CA LEU A 49 11.60 -4.81 -7.41
C LEU A 49 11.97 -5.90 -8.44
N LEU A 50 12.66 -5.54 -9.52
CA LEU A 50 12.95 -6.49 -10.60
C LEU A 50 13.85 -7.65 -10.14
N GLY A 51 13.56 -8.85 -10.66
CA GLY A 51 14.34 -10.06 -10.37
C GLY A 51 14.13 -10.65 -8.97
N ARG A 52 13.16 -10.13 -8.20
CA ARG A 52 12.83 -10.61 -6.86
C ARG A 52 11.59 -11.50 -6.87
N THR A 53 11.52 -12.40 -5.90
CA THR A 53 10.33 -13.21 -5.67
C THR A 53 9.36 -12.45 -4.78
N LEU A 54 8.05 -12.70 -4.93
CA LEU A 54 7.04 -12.15 -4.01
C LEU A 54 7.36 -12.48 -2.55
N GLN A 55 7.77 -13.73 -2.27
CA GLN A 55 8.15 -14.20 -0.93
C GLN A 55 9.25 -13.34 -0.30
N SER A 56 10.18 -12.80 -1.10
CA SER A 56 11.25 -11.93 -0.59
C SER A 56 10.74 -10.59 -0.04
N PHE A 57 9.52 -10.19 -0.42
CA PHE A 57 8.84 -9.02 0.13
C PHE A 57 7.91 -9.41 1.29
N THR A 58 7.09 -10.43 1.10
CA THR A 58 6.03 -10.79 2.07
C THR A 58 6.57 -11.43 3.34
N ALA A 59 7.78 -11.98 3.32
CA ALA A 59 8.43 -12.52 4.52
C ALA A 59 8.85 -11.45 5.55
N ASP A 60 9.09 -10.21 5.10
CA ASP A 60 9.38 -9.06 5.96
C ASP A 60 8.98 -7.76 5.23
N MET A 61 7.70 -7.41 5.36
CA MET A 61 7.14 -6.23 4.71
C MET A 61 7.75 -4.92 5.22
N ALA A 62 8.19 -4.86 6.48
CA ALA A 62 8.90 -3.69 6.99
C ALA A 62 10.30 -3.56 6.36
N ALA A 63 11.01 -4.67 6.11
CA ALA A 63 12.27 -4.64 5.37
C ALA A 63 12.05 -4.26 3.90
N PHE A 64 10.97 -4.74 3.27
CA PHE A 64 10.58 -4.26 1.95
C PHE A 64 10.30 -2.74 1.94
N TRP A 65 9.57 -2.23 2.93
CA TRP A 65 9.33 -0.79 3.07
C TRP A 65 10.64 -0.01 3.21
N ARG A 66 11.55 -0.49 4.06
CA ARG A 66 12.90 0.09 4.21
C ARG A 66 13.71 0.00 2.93
N LEU A 67 13.60 -1.08 2.15
CA LEU A 67 14.31 -1.25 0.88
C LEU A 67 13.87 -0.16 -0.12
N ILE A 68 12.57 0.02 -0.32
CA ILE A 68 12.05 0.94 -1.33
C ILE A 68 12.08 2.41 -0.89
N THR A 69 12.05 2.68 0.41
CA THR A 69 12.13 4.04 0.98
C THR A 69 13.51 4.42 1.49
N GLY A 70 14.49 3.51 1.46
CA GLY A 70 15.77 3.64 2.16
C GLY A 70 16.94 4.15 1.33
N ASP A 71 16.83 4.13 -0.01
CA ASP A 71 17.88 4.64 -0.89
C ASP A 71 18.15 6.12 -0.58
N SER A 72 19.36 6.47 -0.15
CA SER A 72 19.68 7.81 0.33
C SER A 72 19.55 8.88 -0.76
N GLN A 73 19.81 8.53 -2.03
CA GLN A 73 19.71 9.46 -3.15
C GLN A 73 18.24 9.70 -3.52
N LEU A 74 17.42 8.64 -3.56
CA LEU A 74 15.99 8.77 -3.82
C LEU A 74 15.24 9.38 -2.62
N ARG A 75 15.70 9.17 -1.38
CA ARG A 75 15.20 9.86 -0.19
C ARG A 75 15.43 11.37 -0.26
N TRP A 76 16.53 11.81 -0.88
CA TRP A 76 16.89 13.23 -0.97
C TRP A 76 15.81 14.08 -1.68
N ILE A 77 15.06 13.48 -2.61
CA ILE A 77 13.97 14.13 -3.35
C ILE A 77 12.60 13.99 -2.68
N GLY A 78 12.54 13.43 -1.46
CA GLY A 78 11.36 13.39 -0.59
C GLY A 78 11.70 14.06 0.75
N PRO A 79 12.16 13.30 1.77
CA PRO A 79 11.91 11.88 2.01
C PRO A 79 10.44 11.65 2.38
N GLU A 80 9.89 10.49 2.00
CA GLU A 80 8.54 10.04 2.40
C GLU A 80 7.44 11.09 2.13
N LYS A 81 7.59 11.86 1.03
CA LYS A 81 6.64 12.87 0.55
C LYS A 81 6.78 13.08 -0.96
N GLY A 82 5.79 13.75 -1.55
CA GLY A 82 5.85 14.23 -2.93
C GLY A 82 5.91 13.12 -3.98
N VAL A 83 6.43 13.46 -5.17
CA VAL A 83 6.47 12.59 -6.36
C VAL A 83 7.09 11.23 -6.07
N ILE A 84 8.25 11.21 -5.41
CA ILE A 84 8.96 9.94 -5.16
C ILE A 84 8.14 9.01 -4.27
N HIS A 85 7.42 9.55 -3.29
CA HIS A 85 6.62 8.74 -2.38
C HIS A 85 5.25 8.38 -2.96
N LEU A 86 4.70 9.20 -3.87
CA LEU A 86 3.56 8.78 -4.71
C LEU A 86 3.93 7.57 -5.58
N ALA A 87 5.12 7.57 -6.19
CA ALA A 87 5.62 6.42 -6.94
C ALA A 87 5.86 5.19 -6.05
N THR A 88 6.41 5.38 -4.85
CA THR A 88 6.53 4.31 -3.84
C THR A 88 5.16 3.69 -3.54
N ALA A 89 4.12 4.50 -3.30
CA ALA A 89 2.79 4.02 -2.98
C ALA A 89 2.21 3.13 -4.10
N ALA A 90 2.38 3.52 -5.37
CA ALA A 90 1.92 2.71 -6.50
C ALA A 90 2.61 1.33 -6.53
N LEU A 91 3.93 1.28 -6.29
CA LEU A 91 4.70 0.03 -6.29
C LEU A 91 4.39 -0.86 -5.08
N VAL A 92 4.33 -0.29 -3.88
CA VAL A 92 4.01 -1.04 -2.65
C VAL A 92 2.61 -1.62 -2.71
N ASN A 93 1.63 -0.85 -3.18
CA ASN A 93 0.26 -1.34 -3.33
C ASN A 93 0.15 -2.44 -4.40
N ALA A 94 0.97 -2.38 -5.47
CA ALA A 94 1.03 -3.45 -6.45
C ALA A 94 1.58 -4.77 -5.85
N VAL A 95 2.52 -4.70 -4.90
CA VAL A 95 3.01 -5.87 -4.16
C VAL A 95 1.90 -6.44 -3.25
N TRP A 96 1.17 -5.59 -2.54
CA TRP A 96 0.02 -6.02 -1.72
C TRP A 96 -1.11 -6.65 -2.55
N ASP A 97 -1.42 -6.08 -3.72
CA ASP A 97 -2.38 -6.66 -4.65
C ASP A 97 -1.93 -8.04 -5.17
N LEU A 98 -0.67 -8.16 -5.59
CA LEU A 98 -0.10 -9.44 -5.99
C LEU A 98 -0.16 -10.48 -4.86
N TYR A 99 0.18 -10.07 -3.63
CA TYR A 99 0.13 -10.94 -2.46
C TYR A 99 -1.30 -11.44 -2.20
N ALA A 100 -2.28 -10.53 -2.18
CA ALA A 100 -3.67 -10.89 -1.97
C ALA A 100 -4.20 -11.83 -3.06
N LYS A 101 -3.81 -11.62 -4.32
CA LYS A 101 -4.14 -12.52 -5.45
C LYS A 101 -3.51 -13.90 -5.32
N VAL A 102 -2.25 -13.98 -4.88
CA VAL A 102 -1.59 -15.27 -4.60
C VAL A 102 -2.33 -16.05 -3.52
N GLU A 103 -2.75 -15.35 -2.46
CA GLU A 103 -3.52 -15.92 -1.34
C GLU A 103 -5.01 -16.17 -1.67
N GLY A 104 -5.49 -15.72 -2.84
CA GLY A 104 -6.88 -15.86 -3.24
C GLY A 104 -7.86 -15.05 -2.37
N LYS A 105 -7.41 -13.92 -1.82
CA LYS A 105 -8.19 -13.07 -0.90
C LYS A 105 -8.28 -11.64 -1.43
N PRO A 106 -9.38 -10.91 -1.13
CA PRO A 106 -9.33 -9.45 -1.21
C PRO A 106 -8.39 -8.90 -0.13
N VAL A 107 -7.70 -7.78 -0.38
CA VAL A 107 -6.66 -7.22 0.52
C VAL A 107 -7.16 -7.02 1.95
N TRP A 108 -8.40 -6.53 2.13
CA TRP A 108 -8.98 -6.34 3.47
C TRP A 108 -9.06 -7.67 4.26
N LYS A 109 -9.34 -8.78 3.58
CA LYS A 109 -9.45 -10.10 4.19
C LYS A 109 -8.07 -10.70 4.45
N LEU A 110 -7.11 -10.48 3.55
CA LEU A 110 -5.71 -10.81 3.79
C LEU A 110 -5.22 -10.19 5.11
N LEU A 111 -5.42 -8.88 5.28
CA LEU A 111 -5.03 -8.16 6.50
C LEU A 111 -5.84 -8.59 7.73
N ALA A 112 -7.15 -8.80 7.58
CA ALA A 112 -7.98 -9.25 8.69
C ALA A 112 -7.60 -10.66 9.18
N ASP A 113 -7.14 -11.54 8.30
CA ASP A 113 -6.74 -12.90 8.63
C ASP A 113 -5.37 -13.01 9.28
N MET A 114 -4.50 -12.01 9.10
CA MET A 114 -3.19 -11.97 9.74
C MET A 114 -3.31 -12.01 11.27
N SER A 115 -2.33 -12.63 11.91
CA SER A 115 -2.14 -12.52 13.35
C SER A 115 -1.76 -11.07 13.73
N PRO A 116 -1.99 -10.65 14.98
CA PRO A 116 -1.49 -9.37 15.47
C PRO A 116 0.01 -9.13 15.20
N GLU A 117 0.84 -10.17 15.36
CA GLU A 117 2.28 -10.13 15.12
C GLU A 117 2.62 -9.94 13.62
N GLU A 118 1.88 -10.61 12.73
CA GLU A 118 2.03 -10.44 11.28
C GLU A 118 1.65 -9.03 10.83
N ILE A 119 0.61 -8.43 11.40
CA ILE A 119 0.24 -7.03 11.09
C ILE A 119 1.32 -6.07 11.57
N VAL A 120 1.82 -6.25 12.80
CA VAL A 120 2.86 -5.38 13.39
C VAL A 120 4.18 -5.51 12.59
N SER A 121 4.54 -6.71 12.13
CA SER A 121 5.76 -6.92 11.34
C SER A 121 5.71 -6.27 9.95
N CYS A 122 4.53 -5.85 9.48
CA CYS A 122 4.40 -5.09 8.25
C CYS A 122 4.73 -3.59 8.39
N ILE A 123 4.88 -3.09 9.61
CA ILE A 123 5.04 -1.66 9.89
C ILE A 123 6.51 -1.33 10.15
N ASP A 124 7.02 -0.29 9.51
CA ASP A 124 8.31 0.30 9.84
C ASP A 124 8.14 1.37 10.93
N PHE A 125 8.46 1.03 12.18
CA PHE A 125 8.25 1.92 13.34
C PHE A 125 9.26 3.08 13.47
N ARG A 126 10.14 3.27 12.48
CA ARG A 126 11.07 4.41 12.48
C ARG A 126 10.28 5.72 12.58
N TYR A 127 10.67 6.56 13.52
CA TYR A 127 10.09 7.90 13.76
C TYR A 127 8.64 7.94 14.29
N ILE A 128 8.08 6.82 14.78
CA ILE A 128 6.75 6.80 15.41
C ILE A 128 6.73 6.26 16.84
N THR A 129 7.85 5.73 17.36
CA THR A 129 7.90 5.03 18.66
C THR A 129 7.66 5.92 19.88
N ASP A 130 7.81 7.23 19.74
CA ASP A 130 7.44 8.21 20.77
C ASP A 130 5.91 8.40 20.90
N ALA A 131 5.14 7.93 19.91
CA ALA A 131 3.68 7.97 19.89
C ALA A 131 3.01 6.59 19.89
N LEU A 132 3.63 5.59 19.25
CA LEU A 132 3.14 4.21 19.19
C LEU A 132 4.32 3.25 19.01
N THR A 133 4.57 2.44 20.02
CA THR A 133 5.56 1.36 19.98
C THR A 133 4.99 0.07 19.35
N PRO A 134 5.84 -0.86 18.90
CA PRO A 134 5.40 -2.17 18.44
C PRO A 134 4.57 -2.95 19.47
N ASP A 135 4.95 -2.87 20.76
CA ASP A 135 4.25 -3.57 21.84
C ASP A 135 2.86 -2.98 22.09
N GLU A 136 2.72 -1.65 22.05
CA GLU A 136 1.42 -0.98 22.16
C GLU A 136 0.53 -1.28 20.94
N ALA A 137 1.09 -1.29 19.74
CA ALA A 137 0.35 -1.69 18.54
C ALA A 137 -0.15 -3.14 18.64
N LEU A 138 0.70 -4.04 19.15
CA LEU A 138 0.36 -5.44 19.39
C LEU A 138 -0.74 -5.59 20.44
N GLU A 139 -0.68 -4.82 21.53
CA GLU A 139 -1.72 -4.79 22.56
C GLU A 139 -3.08 -4.36 21.97
N ILE A 140 -3.09 -3.29 21.17
CA ILE A 140 -4.31 -2.81 20.49
C ILE A 140 -4.93 -3.92 19.65
N LEU A 141 -4.12 -4.64 18.86
CA LEU A 141 -4.59 -5.70 17.98
C LEU A 141 -5.08 -6.92 18.77
N ARG A 142 -4.30 -7.41 19.74
CA ARG A 142 -4.68 -8.57 20.58
C ARG A 142 -5.96 -8.33 21.38
N ARG A 143 -6.15 -7.13 21.93
CA ARG A 143 -7.39 -6.74 22.61
C ARG A 143 -8.62 -6.85 21.69
N ASN A 144 -8.42 -6.67 20.38
CA ASN A 144 -9.47 -6.62 19.37
C ASN A 144 -9.71 -7.97 18.67
N GLU A 145 -8.72 -8.86 18.65
CA GLU A 145 -8.75 -10.14 17.93
C GLU A 145 -9.98 -11.01 18.24
N PRO A 146 -10.44 -11.18 19.51
CA PRO A 146 -11.60 -12.04 19.81
C PRO A 146 -12.91 -11.59 19.14
N THR A 147 -13.00 -10.32 18.74
CA THR A 147 -14.21 -9.76 18.11
C THR A 147 -14.15 -9.75 16.58
N ARG A 148 -13.04 -10.21 15.98
CA ARG A 148 -12.80 -10.20 14.52
C ARG A 148 -13.91 -10.90 13.75
N GLY A 149 -14.29 -12.12 14.16
CA GLY A 149 -15.31 -12.92 13.45
C GLY A 149 -16.68 -12.23 13.41
N LYS A 150 -17.09 -11.63 14.54
CA LYS A 150 -18.34 -10.87 14.60
C LYS A 150 -18.31 -9.65 13.67
N ARG A 151 -17.21 -8.88 13.68
CA ARG A 151 -17.04 -7.68 12.84
C ARG A 151 -16.98 -8.02 11.35
N GLU A 152 -16.33 -9.11 10.97
CA GLU A 152 -16.33 -9.57 9.58
C GLU A 152 -17.74 -9.97 9.12
N ALA A 153 -18.49 -10.71 9.95
CA ALA A 153 -19.86 -11.08 9.63
C ALA A 153 -20.76 -9.85 9.44
N GLU A 154 -20.62 -8.85 10.33
CA GLU A 154 -21.30 -7.56 10.22
C GLU A 154 -20.95 -6.85 8.90
N MET A 155 -19.66 -6.68 8.58
CA MET A 155 -19.22 -6.03 7.34
C MET A 155 -19.71 -6.71 6.07
N ARG A 156 -19.81 -8.04 6.08
CA ARG A 156 -20.40 -8.79 4.95
C ARG A 156 -21.91 -8.59 4.84
N GLN A 157 -22.60 -8.39 5.95
CA GLN A 157 -24.04 -8.23 5.98
C GLN A 157 -24.48 -6.78 5.65
N THR A 158 -23.78 -5.78 6.18
CA THR A 158 -24.25 -4.39 6.16
C THR A 158 -23.35 -3.44 5.36
N GLY A 159 -22.15 -3.88 4.96
CA GLY A 159 -21.16 -3.02 4.31
C GLY A 159 -20.60 -1.94 5.25
N TYR A 160 -19.89 -0.97 4.67
CA TYR A 160 -19.32 0.16 5.41
C TYR A 160 -20.07 1.46 5.03
N PRO A 161 -20.55 2.27 5.99
CA PRO A 161 -21.23 3.53 5.68
C PRO A 161 -20.39 4.46 4.79
N ALA A 162 -21.01 5.08 3.79
CA ALA A 162 -20.36 6.00 2.87
C ALA A 162 -21.04 7.38 2.88
N TYR A 163 -20.28 8.41 2.49
CA TYR A 163 -20.81 9.74 2.19
C TYR A 163 -20.39 10.13 0.76
N THR A 164 -21.06 11.13 0.18
CA THR A 164 -20.75 11.60 -1.18
C THR A 164 -20.25 13.03 -1.18
N THR A 165 -19.16 13.27 -1.92
CA THR A 165 -18.62 14.61 -2.20
C THR A 165 -19.06 15.13 -3.58
N SER A 166 -19.72 14.29 -4.40
CA SER A 166 -20.07 14.63 -5.79
C SER A 166 -20.99 15.84 -5.92
N ALA A 167 -21.81 16.14 -4.91
CA ALA A 167 -22.72 17.28 -4.91
C ALA A 167 -22.06 18.62 -4.51
N GLY A 168 -20.77 18.60 -4.12
CA GLY A 168 -20.06 19.76 -3.58
C GLY A 168 -19.03 20.40 -4.50
N TRP A 169 -18.88 19.94 -5.75
CA TRP A 169 -17.87 20.48 -6.66
C TRP A 169 -18.24 21.89 -7.11
N LEU A 170 -17.33 22.83 -6.90
CA LEU A 170 -17.35 24.16 -7.50
C LEU A 170 -16.87 23.98 -8.94
N GLY A 171 -17.81 23.94 -9.89
CA GLY A 171 -17.51 23.85 -11.33
C GLY A 171 -16.65 24.99 -11.84
#